data_AF-A0A0V1L8U3-F1
#
_entry.id   AF-A0A0V1L8U3-F1
#
_cell.length_a   1.000
_cell.length_b   1.000
_cell.length_c   1.000
_cell.angle_alpha   90.00
_cell.angle_beta   90.00
_cell.angle_gamma   90.00
#
_symmetry.space_group_name_H-M   'P 1'
#
loop_
_entity.id
_entity.type
_entity.pdbx_description
1 polymer ?
#
loop_
_entity_poly.entity_id
_entity_poly.type
_entity_poly.pdbx_seq_one_letter_code
_entity_poly.pdbx_strand_id
1 'polypeptide(L)'
;MNTSQVDLLYITVEIGTEPFGTFFIEPFVPASENLLVQMFKFFHNNPASMPYVGGVLKVCRLQSVEFAWSSSINEAFLILSQQGNPFIHLIPPSIHSFMKDLDLAAKEQAYFVGLSENITNPNALPQMVVFTSHWAAYEFKGILVGRIFKGGDLIMHLATLDTDLSGSPNKSVNISETGVIPSGFPFKVKTPDALLDIFPDSPSEAAINFADPTKLMNVVYAIKSSGNLLFRQERYQMAIARFSKAIRYINYACIYNRPNGELESKMVSLVVSCILHSAFCKIRLKDFSGALEDCNEALELDPSNYKAYYRRGQAYHGKLYHERSLFDLFTALRIAPMDKATKSQIAAVSGEIQVYKKKRLRSLQADQNAQSCGASTSGLQQEQR
;
A
#
# COMPACT_ATOMS: atom_id res chain seq x y z
N MET A 1 -3.33 -26.17 -11.27
CA MET A 1 -2.07 -25.40 -11.13
C MET A 1 -1.83 -24.77 -12.48
N ASN A 2 -1.59 -23.45 -12.52
CA ASN A 2 -1.31 -22.78 -13.79
C ASN A 2 0.15 -23.08 -14.14
N THR A 3 0.38 -23.69 -15.30
CA THR A 3 1.71 -23.91 -15.88
C THR A 3 1.88 -22.94 -17.04
N SER A 4 2.88 -22.08 -16.99
CA SER A 4 3.23 -21.24 -18.14
C SER A 4 4.12 -22.02 -19.11
N GLN A 5 3.93 -21.75 -20.40
CA GLN A 5 4.81 -22.30 -21.46
C GLN A 5 6.12 -21.51 -21.59
N VAL A 6 6.24 -20.38 -20.89
CA VAL A 6 7.37 -19.45 -20.91
C VAL A 6 7.84 -19.17 -19.47
N ASP A 7 9.11 -18.80 -19.30
CA ASP A 7 9.65 -18.28 -18.04
C ASP A 7 8.82 -17.06 -17.60
N LEU A 8 8.24 -17.08 -16.41
CA LEU A 8 7.52 -15.94 -15.83
C LEU A 8 8.42 -15.19 -14.86
N LEU A 9 8.26 -13.87 -14.81
CA LEU A 9 8.87 -13.04 -13.79
C LEU A 9 7.82 -12.69 -12.75
N TYR A 10 8.20 -12.56 -11.48
CA TYR A 10 7.29 -12.10 -10.43
C TYR A 10 7.90 -10.94 -9.65
N ILE A 11 7.03 -10.04 -9.20
CA ILE A 11 7.37 -8.90 -8.36
C ILE A 11 6.37 -8.86 -7.21
N THR A 12 6.87 -8.92 -5.98
CA THR A 12 6.09 -8.69 -4.76
C THR A 12 6.27 -7.25 -4.31
N VAL A 13 5.15 -6.58 -4.05
CA VAL A 13 5.11 -5.17 -3.65
C VAL A 13 4.60 -5.05 -2.23
N GLU A 14 5.12 -4.04 -1.53
CA GLU A 14 4.68 -3.59 -0.21
C GLU A 14 4.37 -2.08 -0.27
N ILE A 15 3.32 -1.65 0.43
CA ILE A 15 2.95 -0.24 0.56
C ILE A 15 3.16 0.16 2.02
N GLY A 16 4.06 1.10 2.27
CA GLY A 16 4.54 1.45 3.60
C GLY A 16 5.30 0.26 4.22
N THR A 17 4.66 -0.38 5.20
CA THR A 17 5.15 -1.62 5.83
C THR A 17 4.19 -2.79 5.63
N GLU A 18 3.20 -2.63 4.75
CA GLU A 18 2.12 -3.57 4.55
C GLU A 18 2.34 -4.39 3.28
N PRO A 19 2.21 -5.73 3.34
CA PRO A 19 2.28 -6.57 2.15
C PRO A 19 1.08 -6.28 1.24
N PHE A 20 1.35 -5.95 -0.02
CA PHE A 20 0.32 -5.54 -0.95
C PHE A 20 -0.12 -6.70 -1.86
N GLY A 21 0.83 -7.34 -2.54
CA GLY A 21 0.57 -8.49 -3.40
C GLY A 21 1.72 -8.78 -4.37
N THR A 22 1.59 -9.87 -5.11
CA THR A 22 2.55 -10.29 -6.13
C THR A 22 1.88 -10.28 -7.50
N PHE A 23 2.49 -9.63 -8.48
CA PHE A 23 2.09 -9.68 -9.88
C PHE A 23 3.14 -10.39 -10.72
N PHE A 24 2.73 -10.91 -11.87
CA PHE A 24 3.57 -11.73 -12.74
C PHE A 24 3.64 -11.14 -14.13
N ILE A 25 4.83 -11.16 -14.72
CA ILE A 25 5.12 -10.63 -16.04
C ILE A 25 5.45 -11.82 -16.96
N GLU A 26 4.76 -11.87 -18.10
CA GLU A 26 5.09 -12.75 -19.20
C GLU A 26 5.94 -11.98 -20.22
N PRO A 27 7.21 -12.39 -20.42
CA PRO A 27 8.09 -11.77 -21.42
C PRO A 27 7.62 -12.13 -22.84
N PHE A 28 7.74 -11.19 -23.78
CA PHE A 28 7.36 -11.42 -25.19
C PHE A 28 8.35 -12.29 -25.98
N VAL A 29 9.60 -12.32 -25.52
CA VAL A 29 10.73 -12.94 -26.20
C VAL A 29 11.36 -13.96 -25.25
N PRO A 30 11.95 -15.07 -25.76
CA PRO A 30 12.66 -16.04 -24.92
C PRO A 30 13.65 -15.39 -23.95
N ALA A 31 13.85 -16.04 -22.79
CA ALA A 31 14.64 -15.53 -21.68
C ALA A 31 16.09 -15.12 -22.04
N SER A 32 16.68 -15.70 -23.08
CA SER A 32 18.02 -15.38 -23.58
C SER A 32 18.11 -14.01 -24.24
N GLU A 33 16.99 -13.47 -24.75
CA GLU A 33 16.92 -12.22 -25.50
C GLU A 33 16.11 -11.15 -24.75
N ASN A 34 15.46 -11.52 -23.64
CA ASN A 34 14.67 -10.60 -22.84
C ASN A 34 15.51 -9.95 -21.74
N LEU A 35 15.78 -8.65 -21.89
CA LEU A 35 16.59 -7.87 -20.95
C LEU A 35 16.04 -7.93 -19.51
N LEU A 36 14.72 -7.89 -19.33
CA LEU A 36 14.11 -7.93 -18.00
C LEU A 36 14.32 -9.30 -17.32
N VAL A 37 14.24 -10.39 -18.09
CA VAL A 37 14.51 -11.75 -17.58
C VAL A 37 15.97 -11.89 -17.16
N GLN A 38 16.89 -11.37 -17.96
CA GLN A 38 18.31 -11.39 -17.65
C GLN A 38 18.63 -10.59 -16.38
N MET A 39 18.03 -9.41 -16.22
CA MET A 39 18.13 -8.61 -14.99
C MET A 39 17.64 -9.40 -13.76
N PHE A 40 16.51 -10.08 -13.86
CA PHE A 40 15.94 -10.84 -12.74
C PHE A 40 16.78 -12.07 -12.38
N LYS A 41 17.31 -12.80 -13.37
CA LYS A 41 18.26 -13.90 -13.14
C LYS A 41 19.54 -13.40 -12.47
N PHE A 42 20.02 -12.21 -12.86
CA PHE A 42 21.17 -11.58 -12.22
C PHE A 42 20.90 -11.23 -10.75
N PHE A 43 19.75 -10.63 -10.44
CA PHE A 43 19.35 -10.32 -9.05
C PHE A 43 19.23 -11.58 -8.19
N HIS A 44 18.67 -12.65 -8.74
CA HIS A 44 18.52 -13.92 -8.02
C HIS A 44 19.87 -14.56 -7.67
N ASN A 45 20.84 -14.53 -8.60
CA ASN A 45 22.13 -15.20 -8.43
C ASN A 45 23.12 -14.43 -7.54
N ASN A 46 22.83 -13.18 -7.16
CA ASN A 46 23.71 -12.34 -6.35
C ASN A 46 23.01 -11.86 -5.07
N PRO A 47 22.75 -12.76 -4.10
CA PRO A 47 22.05 -12.40 -2.86
C PRO A 47 22.89 -11.54 -1.89
N ALA A 48 24.22 -11.53 -2.03
CA ALA A 48 25.09 -10.61 -1.26
C ALA A 48 24.94 -9.14 -1.70
N SER A 49 24.37 -8.91 -2.87
CA SER A 49 23.82 -7.64 -3.37
C SER A 49 22.29 -7.72 -3.42
N MET A 50 21.64 -8.27 -2.39
CA MET A 50 20.23 -8.01 -2.10
C MET A 50 20.11 -6.77 -1.22
N PRO A 51 20.15 -5.54 -1.77
CA PRO A 51 19.59 -4.43 -1.07
C PRO A 51 18.10 -4.34 -1.43
N TYR A 52 17.35 -3.58 -0.63
CA TYR A 52 16.00 -3.12 -0.96
C TYR A 52 15.79 -3.00 -2.47
N VAL A 53 14.87 -3.75 -3.07
CA VAL A 53 14.54 -3.54 -4.47
C VAL A 53 13.82 -2.18 -4.53
N GLY A 54 14.13 -1.37 -5.54
CA GLY A 54 13.70 0.03 -5.57
C GLY A 54 12.18 0.19 -5.57
N GLY A 55 11.74 1.42 -5.32
CA GLY A 55 10.34 1.74 -5.14
C GLY A 55 9.62 2.13 -6.43
N VAL A 56 8.31 2.29 -6.34
CA VAL A 56 7.52 2.95 -7.39
C VAL A 56 7.87 4.43 -7.37
N LEU A 57 8.46 4.93 -8.46
CA LEU A 57 8.86 6.33 -8.59
C LEU A 57 7.70 7.23 -8.96
N LYS A 58 6.82 6.74 -9.82
CA LYS A 58 5.77 7.56 -10.40
C LYS A 58 4.54 6.75 -10.70
N VAL A 59 3.41 7.32 -10.34
CA VAL A 59 2.09 6.77 -10.58
C VAL A 59 1.31 7.78 -11.40
N CYS A 60 1.21 7.55 -12.71
CA CYS A 60 0.36 8.34 -13.58
C CYS A 60 -1.04 7.74 -13.55
N ARG A 61 -1.98 8.39 -12.85
CA ARG A 61 -3.37 7.91 -12.71
C ARG A 61 -3.94 7.47 -14.05
N LEU A 62 -4.24 6.17 -14.16
CA LEU A 62 -4.81 5.48 -15.32
C LEU A 62 -3.91 5.37 -16.58
N GLN A 63 -2.65 5.82 -16.53
CA GLN A 63 -1.72 5.71 -17.67
C GLN A 63 -0.59 4.69 -17.45
N SER A 64 0.12 4.79 -16.32
CA SER A 64 1.28 3.94 -16.04
C SER A 64 1.70 3.93 -14.57
N VAL A 65 2.43 2.88 -14.20
CA VAL A 65 3.17 2.75 -12.94
C VAL A 65 4.64 2.55 -13.27
N GLU A 66 5.49 3.46 -12.81
CA GLU A 66 6.93 3.45 -13.05
C GLU A 66 7.69 2.96 -11.82
N PHE A 67 8.53 1.96 -12.01
CA PHE A 67 9.32 1.30 -10.98
C PHE A 67 10.81 1.63 -11.19
N ALA A 68 11.50 1.98 -10.10
CA ALA A 68 12.95 2.09 -10.08
C ALA A 68 13.63 0.94 -9.36
N TRP A 69 14.91 0.81 -9.64
CA TRP A 69 15.84 -0.03 -8.91
C TRP A 69 16.53 0.82 -7.83
N SER A 70 16.91 0.20 -6.71
CA SER A 70 17.59 0.93 -5.63
C SER A 70 19.02 1.32 -6.02
N SER A 71 19.53 2.36 -5.36
CA SER A 71 20.90 2.86 -5.55
C SER A 71 21.96 1.78 -5.38
N SER A 72 21.75 0.89 -4.43
CA SER A 72 22.61 -0.24 -4.11
C SER A 72 22.65 -1.33 -5.20
N ILE A 73 21.56 -1.49 -5.98
CA ILE A 73 21.58 -2.33 -7.20
C ILE A 73 22.28 -1.55 -8.33
N ASN A 74 22.03 -0.24 -8.44
CA ASN A 74 22.68 0.61 -9.45
C ASN A 74 24.21 0.62 -9.29
N GLU A 75 24.73 0.68 -8.06
CA GLU A 75 26.17 0.63 -7.77
C GLU A 75 26.79 -0.72 -8.13
N ALA A 76 26.15 -1.83 -7.74
CA ALA A 76 26.60 -3.17 -8.11
C ALA A 76 26.60 -3.37 -9.64
N PHE A 77 25.57 -2.84 -10.31
CA PHE A 77 25.45 -2.87 -11.77
C PHE A 77 26.54 -2.02 -12.46
N LEU A 78 26.81 -0.81 -11.96
CA LEU A 78 27.87 0.08 -12.46
C LEU A 78 29.26 -0.54 -12.36
N ILE A 79 29.55 -1.26 -11.27
CA ILE A 79 30.83 -1.96 -11.09
C ILE A 79 30.97 -3.10 -12.12
N LEU A 80 29.87 -3.79 -12.45
CA LEU A 80 29.87 -4.91 -13.40
C LEU A 80 29.86 -4.47 -14.87
N SER A 81 29.22 -3.34 -15.20
CA SER A 81 29.28 -2.77 -16.54
C SER A 81 30.71 -2.32 -16.89
N GLN A 82 31.47 -1.84 -15.89
CA GLN A 82 32.90 -1.53 -16.03
C GLN A 82 33.79 -2.77 -16.18
N GLN A 83 33.33 -3.96 -15.78
CA GLN A 83 34.04 -5.24 -15.96
C GLN A 83 33.70 -5.99 -17.26
N GLY A 84 32.91 -5.37 -18.16
CA GLY A 84 32.70 -5.89 -19.52
C GLY A 84 31.66 -7.01 -19.65
N ASN A 85 30.52 -6.90 -18.98
CA ASN A 85 29.35 -7.77 -19.21
C ASN A 85 28.24 -7.05 -20.03
N PRO A 86 27.44 -7.77 -20.84
CA PRO A 86 27.12 -7.41 -22.21
C PRO A 86 25.69 -6.87 -22.42
N PHE A 87 25.01 -6.45 -21.36
CA PHE A 87 23.60 -6.04 -21.42
C PHE A 87 23.34 -4.75 -22.22
N ILE A 88 24.41 -4.05 -22.63
CA ILE A 88 24.36 -2.79 -23.39
C ILE A 88 24.09 -3.05 -24.90
N HIS A 89 24.24 -4.29 -25.36
CA HIS A 89 23.96 -4.65 -26.75
C HIS A 89 22.95 -5.78 -26.80
N LEU A 90 21.65 -5.48 -26.93
CA LEU A 90 20.64 -6.30 -27.63
C LEU A 90 19.25 -5.68 -27.44
N ILE A 91 18.77 -4.95 -28.45
CA ILE A 91 17.34 -4.71 -28.66
C ILE A 91 17.03 -5.23 -30.06
N PRO A 92 16.18 -6.25 -30.21
CA PRO A 92 15.63 -6.57 -31.52
C PRO A 92 14.60 -5.49 -31.91
N PRO A 93 14.74 -4.83 -33.08
CA PRO A 93 13.82 -3.80 -33.57
C PRO A 93 12.41 -4.32 -33.96
N SER A 94 12.05 -5.57 -33.62
CA SER A 94 10.89 -6.29 -34.17
C SER A 94 9.59 -6.16 -33.36
N ILE A 95 9.59 -5.63 -32.14
CA ILE A 95 8.40 -5.65 -31.26
C ILE A 95 7.35 -4.58 -31.64
N HIS A 96 7.77 -3.44 -32.23
CA HIS A 96 6.84 -2.40 -32.69
C HIS A 96 5.94 -2.88 -33.84
N SER A 97 6.40 -3.85 -34.65
CA SER A 97 5.57 -4.48 -35.68
C SER A 97 4.56 -5.46 -35.07
N PHE A 98 4.95 -6.24 -34.07
CA PHE A 98 4.06 -7.18 -33.36
C PHE A 98 2.89 -6.47 -32.66
N MET A 99 3.10 -5.27 -32.12
CA MET A 99 2.03 -4.47 -31.52
C MET A 99 0.94 -4.03 -32.50
N LYS A 100 1.31 -3.69 -33.75
CA LYS A 100 0.34 -3.32 -34.79
C LYS A 100 -0.59 -4.48 -35.14
N ASP A 101 -0.13 -5.72 -35.00
CA ASP A 101 -0.93 -6.92 -35.26
C ASP A 101 -1.82 -7.31 -34.05
N LEU A 102 -1.39 -6.99 -32.83
CA LEU A 102 -2.19 -7.19 -31.61
C LEU A 102 -3.44 -6.29 -31.57
N ASP A 103 -3.36 -5.14 -32.23
CA ASP A 103 -4.34 -4.04 -32.27
C ASP A 103 -5.72 -4.43 -32.85
N LEU A 104 -5.81 -5.52 -33.61
CA LEU A 104 -7.03 -5.89 -34.34
C LEU A 104 -7.87 -7.00 -33.69
N ALA A 105 -7.32 -7.80 -32.76
CA ALA A 105 -8.00 -9.00 -32.27
C ALA A 105 -8.33 -8.99 -30.76
N ALA A 106 -7.53 -8.34 -29.92
CA ALA A 106 -7.69 -8.43 -28.47
C ALA A 106 -8.40 -7.20 -27.89
N LYS A 107 -9.73 -7.29 -27.72
CA LYS A 107 -10.54 -6.34 -26.91
C LYS A 107 -10.23 -6.40 -25.40
N GLU A 108 -9.12 -7.01 -24.99
CA GLU A 108 -8.75 -7.22 -23.60
C GLU A 108 -7.63 -6.26 -23.20
N GLN A 109 -7.80 -5.58 -22.06
CA GLN A 109 -6.84 -4.62 -21.50
C GLN A 109 -5.51 -5.32 -21.19
N ALA A 110 -4.58 -5.32 -22.15
CA ALA A 110 -3.23 -5.83 -21.94
C ALA A 110 -2.40 -4.76 -21.20
N TYR A 111 -2.04 -5.05 -19.95
CA TYR A 111 -1.05 -4.26 -19.24
C TYR A 111 0.32 -4.56 -19.83
N PHE A 112 0.91 -3.61 -20.54
CA PHE A 112 2.21 -3.78 -21.17
C PHE A 112 3.35 -3.39 -20.23
N VAL A 113 4.49 -4.08 -20.34
CA VAL A 113 5.69 -3.77 -19.58
C VAL A 113 6.77 -3.28 -20.53
N GLY A 114 7.26 -2.08 -20.29
CA GLY A 114 8.35 -1.45 -21.00
C GLY A 114 9.55 -1.13 -20.12
N LEU A 115 10.69 -0.92 -20.75
CA LEU A 115 11.92 -0.39 -20.15
C LEU A 115 12.20 0.98 -20.77
N SER A 116 12.26 2.02 -19.92
CA SER A 116 12.61 3.37 -20.36
C SER A 116 14.12 3.56 -20.31
N GLU A 117 14.66 4.13 -21.38
CA GLU A 117 16.06 4.54 -21.42
C GLU A 117 16.22 5.87 -20.67
N ASN A 118 17.14 5.92 -19.71
CA ASN A 118 17.45 7.17 -19.04
C ASN A 118 18.38 8.02 -19.92
N ILE A 119 17.78 8.90 -20.74
CA ILE A 119 18.49 9.78 -21.69
C ILE A 119 19.57 10.63 -20.99
N THR A 120 19.39 10.92 -19.70
CA THR A 120 20.31 11.78 -18.93
C THR A 120 21.53 11.05 -18.36
N ASN A 121 21.46 9.72 -18.17
CA ASN A 121 22.57 8.93 -17.66
C ASN A 121 22.58 7.54 -18.33
N PRO A 122 23.41 7.32 -19.36
CA PRO A 122 23.45 6.06 -20.11
C PRO A 122 23.96 4.87 -19.28
N ASN A 123 24.56 5.12 -18.10
CA ASN A 123 25.04 4.08 -17.19
C ASN A 123 24.03 3.72 -16.09
N ALA A 124 22.87 4.38 -16.04
CA ALA A 124 21.81 4.04 -15.09
C ALA A 124 20.98 2.86 -15.59
N LEU A 125 20.49 2.01 -14.69
CA LEU A 125 19.56 0.94 -15.04
C LEU A 125 18.27 1.54 -15.66
N PRO A 126 17.72 0.90 -16.71
CA PRO A 126 16.47 1.35 -17.31
C PRO A 126 15.33 1.22 -16.31
N GLN A 127 14.42 2.19 -16.26
CA GLN A 127 13.26 2.10 -15.36
C GLN A 127 12.21 1.18 -15.98
N MET A 128 11.54 0.40 -15.15
CA MET A 128 10.46 -0.46 -15.61
C MET A 128 9.14 0.31 -15.56
N VAL A 129 8.45 0.37 -16.69
CA VAL A 129 7.17 1.05 -16.82
C VAL A 129 6.09 0.02 -17.12
N VAL A 130 5.04 -0.02 -16.30
CA VAL A 130 3.87 -0.86 -16.54
C VAL A 130 2.72 0.03 -16.96
N PHE A 131 2.25 -0.13 -18.19
CA PHE A 131 1.17 0.66 -18.78
C PHE A 131 -0.19 0.09 -18.39
N THR A 132 -1.09 0.96 -17.94
CA THR A 132 -2.50 0.61 -17.65
C THR A 132 -3.44 0.89 -18.81
N SER A 133 -2.91 1.44 -19.92
CA SER A 133 -3.64 1.65 -21.17
C SER A 133 -2.78 1.28 -22.37
N HIS A 134 -3.40 0.71 -23.40
CA HIS A 134 -2.71 0.33 -24.64
C HIS A 134 -2.20 1.55 -25.41
N TRP A 135 -2.92 2.68 -25.38
CA TRP A 135 -2.46 3.93 -26.02
C TRP A 135 -1.18 4.48 -25.40
N ALA A 136 -1.05 4.45 -24.08
CA ALA A 136 0.19 4.88 -23.43
C ALA A 136 1.39 3.98 -23.81
N ALA A 137 1.15 2.68 -23.99
CA ALA A 137 2.19 1.75 -24.46
C ALA A 137 2.55 2.00 -25.93
N TYR A 138 1.59 2.36 -26.78
CA TYR A 138 1.82 2.67 -28.19
C TYR A 138 2.68 3.92 -28.40
N GLU A 139 2.47 4.96 -27.58
CA GLU A 139 3.25 6.20 -27.63
C GLU A 139 4.62 6.10 -26.95
N PHE A 140 4.90 4.98 -26.29
CA PHE A 140 6.14 4.77 -25.55
C PHE A 140 7.34 4.61 -26.49
N LYS A 141 8.35 5.45 -26.29
CA LYS A 141 9.57 5.47 -27.11
C LYS A 141 10.64 4.46 -26.66
N GLY A 142 10.42 3.75 -25.55
CA GLY A 142 11.33 2.74 -25.03
C GLY A 142 11.07 1.33 -25.56
N ILE A 143 11.68 0.34 -24.92
CA ILE A 143 11.60 -1.07 -25.35
C ILE A 143 10.47 -1.75 -24.61
N LEU A 144 9.53 -2.36 -25.32
CA LEU A 144 8.54 -3.23 -24.69
C LEU A 144 9.12 -4.63 -24.52
N VAL A 145 9.04 -5.16 -23.31
CA VAL A 145 9.68 -6.41 -22.91
C VAL A 145 8.69 -7.51 -22.53
N GLY A 146 7.44 -7.16 -22.25
CA GLY A 146 6.43 -8.15 -21.90
C GLY A 146 5.07 -7.56 -21.59
N ARG A 147 4.23 -8.37 -20.95
CA ARG A 147 2.91 -8.00 -20.45
C ARG A 147 2.66 -8.57 -19.06
N ILE A 148 1.74 -7.97 -18.31
CA ILE A 148 1.29 -8.56 -17.06
C ILE A 148 0.48 -9.81 -17.38
N PHE A 149 0.97 -10.95 -16.90
CA PHE A 149 0.30 -12.23 -16.97
C PHE A 149 -0.78 -12.35 -15.89
N LYS A 150 -0.48 -11.86 -14.68
CA LYS A 150 -1.31 -11.98 -13.47
C LYS A 150 -1.10 -10.79 -12.53
N GLY A 151 -2.13 -10.40 -11.77
CA GLY A 151 -2.10 -9.24 -10.88
C GLY A 151 -2.30 -7.87 -11.55
N GLY A 152 -3.00 -7.79 -12.68
CA GLY A 152 -3.26 -6.51 -13.37
C GLY A 152 -4.10 -5.51 -12.56
N ASP A 153 -5.04 -6.00 -11.75
CA ASP A 153 -5.80 -5.21 -10.78
C ASP A 153 -4.91 -4.62 -9.66
N LEU A 154 -3.83 -5.31 -9.28
CA LEU A 154 -2.84 -4.79 -8.34
C LEU A 154 -2.13 -3.59 -8.97
N ILE A 155 -1.78 -3.68 -10.26
CA ILE A 155 -1.22 -2.55 -11.02
C ILE A 155 -2.22 -1.39 -11.11
N MET A 156 -3.50 -1.67 -11.37
CA MET A 156 -4.53 -0.61 -11.36
C MET A 156 -4.67 0.06 -10.00
N HIS A 157 -4.60 -0.72 -8.92
CA HIS A 157 -4.68 -0.17 -7.58
C HIS A 157 -3.45 0.68 -7.25
N LEU A 158 -2.25 0.25 -7.66
CA LEU A 158 -1.05 1.08 -7.61
C LEU A 158 -1.24 2.38 -8.44
N ALA A 159 -1.85 2.28 -9.62
CA ALA A 159 -2.17 3.41 -10.49
C ALA A 159 -3.13 4.43 -9.86
N THR A 160 -3.93 4.02 -8.87
CA THR A 160 -4.89 4.88 -8.17
C THR A 160 -4.37 5.49 -6.87
N LEU A 161 -3.15 5.16 -6.46
CA LEU A 161 -2.58 5.72 -5.23
C LEU A 161 -2.50 7.25 -5.30
N ASP A 162 -2.64 7.88 -4.14
CA ASP A 162 -2.45 9.31 -4.01
C ASP A 162 -0.97 9.66 -4.21
N THR A 163 -0.74 10.65 -5.06
CA THR A 163 0.59 11.12 -5.41
C THR A 163 0.80 12.56 -4.98
N ASP A 164 2.06 12.92 -4.79
CA ASP A 164 2.46 14.30 -4.67
C ASP A 164 2.42 15.02 -6.05
N LEU A 165 2.83 16.29 -6.06
CA LEU A 165 2.90 17.09 -7.30
C LEU A 165 3.93 16.57 -8.31
N SER A 166 4.88 15.72 -7.89
CA SER A 166 5.87 15.09 -8.77
C SER A 166 5.35 13.80 -9.41
N GLY A 167 4.19 13.30 -8.96
CA GLY A 167 3.63 12.02 -9.36
C GLY A 167 4.15 10.85 -8.52
N SER A 168 4.93 11.10 -7.47
CA SER A 168 5.43 10.08 -6.55
C SER A 168 4.35 9.68 -5.55
N PRO A 169 4.18 8.39 -5.22
CA PRO A 169 3.22 7.95 -4.21
C PRO A 169 3.46 8.60 -2.84
N ASN A 170 2.38 9.10 -2.21
CA ASN A 170 2.44 9.64 -0.85
C ASN A 170 2.83 8.57 0.19
N LYS A 171 2.43 7.31 -0.05
CA LYS A 171 2.84 6.14 0.73
C LYS A 171 3.98 5.44 0.01
N SER A 172 5.09 5.18 0.71
CA SER A 172 6.26 4.53 0.11
C SER A 172 5.91 3.16 -0.45
N VAL A 173 6.01 2.96 -1.76
CA VAL A 173 5.76 1.65 -2.38
C VAL A 173 7.09 1.03 -2.71
N ASN A 174 7.38 -0.13 -2.12
CA ASN A 174 8.64 -0.82 -2.27
C ASN A 174 8.44 -2.18 -2.93
N ILE A 175 9.38 -2.59 -3.77
CA ILE A 175 9.45 -3.97 -4.22
C ILE A 175 10.17 -4.76 -3.13
N SER A 176 9.51 -5.75 -2.53
CA SER A 176 10.10 -6.55 -1.46
C SER A 176 10.77 -7.83 -1.97
N GLU A 177 10.31 -8.36 -3.09
CA GLU A 177 10.82 -9.61 -3.66
C GLU A 177 10.68 -9.61 -5.17
N THR A 178 11.67 -10.13 -5.87
CA THR A 178 11.60 -10.41 -7.32
C THR A 178 12.16 -11.79 -7.61
N GLY A 179 11.73 -12.41 -8.71
CA GLY A 179 12.32 -13.68 -9.13
C GLY A 179 11.79 -14.20 -10.46
N VAL A 180 12.36 -15.33 -10.89
CA VAL A 180 12.04 -16.02 -12.15
C VAL A 180 11.45 -17.39 -11.85
N ILE A 181 10.34 -17.70 -12.48
CA ILE A 181 9.68 -19.00 -12.47
C ILE A 181 9.95 -19.64 -13.83
N PRO A 182 10.72 -20.74 -13.89
CA PRO A 182 11.01 -21.40 -15.16
C PRO A 182 9.75 -21.99 -15.80
N SER A 183 9.75 -22.08 -17.13
CA SER A 183 8.63 -22.68 -17.88
C SER A 183 8.31 -24.11 -17.41
N GLY A 184 7.02 -24.45 -17.43
CA GLY A 184 6.54 -25.77 -17.00
C GLY A 184 6.55 -26.02 -15.49
N PHE A 185 7.16 -25.15 -14.67
CA PHE A 185 7.08 -25.26 -13.22
C PHE A 185 5.72 -24.76 -12.71
N PRO A 186 5.00 -25.57 -11.91
CA PRO A 186 3.80 -25.09 -11.26
C PRO A 186 4.20 -24.04 -10.22
N PHE A 187 3.81 -22.80 -10.43
CA PHE A 187 4.01 -21.75 -9.44
C PHE A 187 2.75 -21.58 -8.60
N LYS A 188 2.99 -21.38 -7.31
CA LYS A 188 1.97 -21.00 -6.35
C LYS A 188 2.00 -19.48 -6.24
N VAL A 189 1.04 -18.80 -6.84
CA VAL A 189 0.64 -17.45 -6.38
C VAL A 189 0.39 -17.61 -4.88
N LYS A 190 1.20 -16.97 -4.03
CA LYS A 190 1.31 -17.23 -2.57
C LYS A 190 0.05 -17.92 -2.03
N THR A 191 0.10 -19.25 -1.95
CA THR A 191 -1.04 -20.07 -1.51
C THR A 191 -1.30 -19.82 -0.03
N PRO A 192 -2.51 -20.10 0.43
CA PRO A 192 -3.18 -19.35 1.48
C PRO A 192 -2.38 -19.38 2.78
N ASP A 193 -2.33 -18.27 3.53
CA ASP A 193 -2.14 -18.42 4.97
C ASP A 193 -3.19 -19.46 5.40
N ALA A 194 -2.77 -20.50 6.11
CA ALA A 194 -3.58 -21.66 6.53
C ALA A 194 -4.81 -21.32 7.42
N LEU A 195 -5.18 -20.04 7.47
CA LEU A 195 -6.16 -19.37 8.32
C LEU A 195 -7.37 -18.88 7.50
N LEU A 196 -7.91 -19.72 6.59
CA LEU A 196 -9.20 -19.59 5.86
C LEU A 196 -9.27 -18.76 4.56
N ASP A 197 -8.23 -18.02 4.16
CA ASP A 197 -8.28 -17.24 2.90
C ASP A 197 -7.67 -18.03 1.73
N ILE A 198 -8.49 -18.82 1.04
CA ILE A 198 -8.11 -19.60 -0.14
C ILE A 198 -8.14 -18.79 -1.44
N PHE A 199 -8.51 -17.51 -1.39
CA PHE A 199 -8.74 -16.69 -2.58
C PHE A 199 -7.44 -16.03 -3.04
N PRO A 200 -7.25 -15.81 -4.36
CA PRO A 200 -6.07 -15.10 -4.85
C PRO A 200 -6.06 -13.63 -4.40
N ASP A 201 -4.89 -13.00 -4.33
CA ASP A 201 -4.78 -11.59 -3.93
C ASP A 201 -5.40 -10.63 -4.95
N SER A 202 -5.40 -11.05 -6.20
CA SER A 202 -6.08 -10.44 -7.34
C SER A 202 -7.49 -11.01 -7.52
N PRO A 203 -8.56 -10.19 -7.51
CA PRO A 203 -9.92 -10.67 -7.75
C PRO A 203 -10.14 -11.20 -9.18
N SER A 204 -9.43 -10.67 -10.18
CA SER A 204 -9.60 -11.13 -11.57
C SER A 204 -9.14 -12.57 -11.79
N GLU A 205 -8.27 -13.07 -10.92
CA GLU A 205 -7.81 -14.46 -10.92
C GLU A 205 -8.74 -15.40 -10.15
N ALA A 206 -9.69 -14.85 -9.40
CA ALA A 206 -10.62 -15.65 -8.62
C ALA A 206 -11.65 -16.27 -9.57
N ALA A 207 -11.81 -17.59 -9.49
CA ALA A 207 -12.86 -18.33 -10.20
C ALA A 207 -14.24 -18.09 -9.55
N ILE A 208 -14.67 -16.83 -9.47
CA ILE A 208 -15.91 -16.37 -8.84
C ILE A 208 -16.75 -15.66 -9.88
N ASN A 209 -18.06 -15.93 -9.86
CA ASN A 209 -19.00 -15.13 -10.62
C ASN A 209 -19.28 -13.81 -9.89
N PHE A 210 -18.60 -12.74 -10.28
CA PHE A 210 -18.78 -11.39 -9.70
C PHE A 210 -20.17 -10.78 -9.96
N ALA A 211 -20.96 -11.35 -10.88
CA ALA A 211 -22.35 -10.95 -11.07
C ALA A 211 -23.30 -11.49 -9.99
N ASP A 212 -22.89 -12.52 -9.23
CA ASP A 212 -23.67 -13.09 -8.13
C ASP A 212 -23.27 -12.44 -6.78
N PRO A 213 -24.10 -11.54 -6.23
CA PRO A 213 -23.73 -10.81 -5.02
C PRO A 213 -23.61 -11.71 -3.80
N THR A 214 -24.34 -12.82 -3.75
CA THR A 214 -24.33 -13.71 -2.59
C THR A 214 -22.99 -14.44 -2.47
N LYS A 215 -22.49 -14.96 -3.59
CA LYS A 215 -21.17 -15.60 -3.66
C LYS A 215 -20.06 -14.62 -3.36
N LEU A 216 -20.13 -13.42 -3.94
CA LEU A 216 -19.18 -12.35 -3.65
C LEU A 216 -19.16 -12.03 -2.15
N MET A 217 -20.32 -11.80 -1.55
CA MET A 217 -20.39 -11.47 -0.12
C MET A 217 -19.79 -12.59 0.74
N ASN A 218 -20.06 -13.87 0.43
CA ASN A 218 -19.47 -15.00 1.15
C ASN A 218 -17.93 -15.01 1.07
N VAL A 219 -17.38 -14.73 -0.11
CA VAL A 219 -15.93 -14.63 -0.33
C VAL A 219 -15.34 -13.50 0.51
N VAL A 220 -15.93 -12.31 0.43
CA VAL A 220 -15.46 -11.14 1.18
C VAL A 220 -15.57 -11.38 2.70
N TYR A 221 -16.64 -12.02 3.17
CA TYR A 221 -16.78 -12.43 4.57
C TYR A 221 -15.72 -13.42 5.01
N ALA A 222 -15.34 -14.38 4.15
CA ALA A 222 -14.26 -15.32 4.45
C ALA A 222 -12.90 -14.61 4.57
N ILE A 223 -12.59 -13.71 3.62
CA ILE A 223 -11.34 -12.91 3.65
C ILE A 223 -11.31 -12.04 4.91
N LYS A 224 -12.39 -11.33 5.20
CA LYS A 224 -12.53 -10.51 6.43
C LYS A 224 -12.40 -11.36 7.70
N SER A 225 -13.02 -12.53 7.75
CA SER A 225 -12.93 -13.45 8.89
C SER A 225 -11.49 -13.91 9.11
N SER A 226 -10.76 -14.15 8.03
CA SER A 226 -9.33 -14.45 8.09
C SER A 226 -8.52 -13.28 8.66
N GLY A 227 -8.79 -12.04 8.22
CA GLY A 227 -8.20 -10.83 8.81
C GLY A 227 -8.48 -10.71 10.31
N ASN A 228 -9.70 -11.01 10.76
CA ASN A 228 -10.04 -11.01 12.19
C ASN A 228 -9.27 -12.07 12.99
N LEU A 229 -9.00 -13.22 12.39
CA LEU A 229 -8.20 -14.27 13.03
C LEU A 229 -6.74 -13.83 13.19
N LEU A 230 -6.16 -13.24 12.15
CA LEU A 230 -4.82 -12.64 12.20
C LEU A 230 -4.73 -11.51 13.22
N PHE A 231 -5.77 -10.69 13.35
CA PHE A 231 -5.85 -9.66 14.38
C PHE A 231 -5.79 -10.24 15.79
N ARG A 232 -6.50 -11.34 16.06
CA ARG A 232 -6.47 -12.05 17.35
C ARG A 232 -5.12 -12.69 17.64
N GLN A 233 -4.35 -13.02 16.60
CA GLN A 233 -2.98 -13.51 16.69
C GLN A 233 -1.94 -12.38 16.76
N GLU A 234 -2.38 -11.12 16.86
CA GLU A 234 -1.52 -9.92 16.87
C GLU A 234 -0.66 -9.73 15.61
N ARG A 235 -0.98 -10.47 14.53
CA ARG A 235 -0.36 -10.33 13.20
C ARG A 235 -1.01 -9.18 12.44
N TYR A 236 -0.86 -7.96 12.96
CA TYR A 236 -1.60 -6.79 12.51
C TYR A 236 -1.32 -6.40 11.05
N GLN A 237 -0.08 -6.45 10.58
CA GLN A 237 0.27 -6.13 9.19
C GLN A 237 -0.46 -7.05 8.20
N MET A 238 -0.49 -8.35 8.49
CA MET A 238 -1.18 -9.33 7.66
C MET A 238 -2.69 -9.19 7.75
N ALA A 239 -3.22 -8.86 8.93
CA ALA A 239 -4.64 -8.55 9.09
C ALA A 239 -5.06 -7.36 8.22
N ILE A 240 -4.27 -6.29 8.18
CA ILE A 240 -4.51 -5.13 7.30
C ILE A 240 -4.55 -5.56 5.84
N ALA A 241 -3.56 -6.34 5.38
CA ALA A 241 -3.53 -6.85 4.02
C ALA A 241 -4.81 -7.63 3.65
N ARG A 242 -5.38 -8.41 4.58
CA ARG A 242 -6.65 -9.11 4.36
C ARG A 242 -7.85 -8.18 4.31
N PHE A 243 -7.92 -7.15 5.16
CA PHE A 243 -8.98 -6.16 5.06
C PHE A 243 -8.91 -5.37 3.76
N SER A 244 -7.72 -4.98 3.33
CA SER A 244 -7.49 -4.32 2.04
C SER A 244 -7.88 -5.21 0.87
N LYS A 245 -7.52 -6.52 0.92
CA LYS A 245 -7.95 -7.52 -0.07
C LYS A 245 -9.47 -7.64 -0.12
N ALA A 246 -10.15 -7.72 1.01
CA ALA A 246 -11.62 -7.79 1.05
C ALA A 246 -12.26 -6.57 0.35
N ILE A 247 -11.71 -5.37 0.54
CA ILE A 247 -12.17 -4.15 -0.13
C ILE A 247 -11.91 -4.22 -1.64
N ARG A 248 -10.73 -4.70 -2.07
CA ARG A 248 -10.43 -4.90 -3.51
C ARG A 248 -11.45 -5.80 -4.20
N TYR A 249 -11.86 -6.89 -3.57
CA TYR A 249 -12.87 -7.79 -4.12
C TYR A 249 -14.24 -7.10 -4.31
N ILE A 250 -14.66 -6.27 -3.35
CA ILE A 250 -15.90 -5.48 -3.47
C ILE A 250 -15.76 -4.47 -4.62
N ASN A 251 -14.68 -3.69 -4.63
CA ASN A 251 -14.45 -2.67 -5.65
C ASN A 251 -14.41 -3.26 -7.05
N TYR A 252 -13.75 -4.42 -7.22
CA TYR A 252 -13.70 -5.13 -8.49
C TYR A 252 -15.10 -5.57 -8.96
N ALA A 253 -15.95 -6.07 -8.06
CA ALA A 253 -17.31 -6.43 -8.40
C ALA A 253 -18.15 -5.23 -8.87
N CYS A 254 -17.96 -4.07 -8.23
CA CYS A 254 -18.66 -2.83 -8.58
C CYS A 254 -18.34 -2.32 -10.00
N ILE A 255 -17.24 -2.76 -10.61
CA ILE A 255 -16.90 -2.43 -12.01
C ILE A 255 -17.92 -3.06 -12.98
N TYR A 256 -18.34 -4.30 -12.71
CA TYR A 256 -19.22 -5.06 -13.59
C TYR A 256 -20.70 -4.87 -13.26
N ASN A 257 -21.02 -4.79 -11.97
CA ASN A 257 -22.39 -4.66 -11.50
C ASN A 257 -22.42 -3.74 -10.28
N ARG A 258 -22.86 -2.50 -10.47
CA ARG A 258 -23.05 -1.57 -9.36
C ARG A 258 -24.26 -2.03 -8.55
N PRO A 259 -24.08 -2.45 -7.28
CA PRO A 259 -25.20 -2.86 -6.45
C PRO A 259 -26.09 -1.64 -6.18
N ASN A 260 -27.41 -1.85 -6.12
CA ASN A 260 -28.38 -0.82 -5.80
C ASN A 260 -29.20 -1.22 -4.55
N GLY A 261 -29.68 -0.23 -3.80
CA GLY A 261 -30.64 -0.43 -2.71
C GLY A 261 -30.03 -1.15 -1.50
N GLU A 262 -30.70 -2.17 -0.98
CA GLU A 262 -30.29 -2.86 0.26
C GLU A 262 -28.91 -3.54 0.13
N LEU A 263 -28.61 -4.07 -1.05
CA LEU A 263 -27.34 -4.75 -1.31
C LEU A 263 -26.17 -3.76 -1.28
N GLU A 264 -26.36 -2.56 -1.84
CA GLU A 264 -25.36 -1.48 -1.80
C GLU A 264 -25.06 -1.11 -0.34
N SER A 265 -26.10 -0.90 0.46
CA SER A 265 -25.94 -0.61 1.90
C SER A 265 -25.18 -1.71 2.64
N LYS A 266 -25.46 -3.00 2.35
CA LYS A 266 -24.73 -4.14 2.94
C LYS A 266 -23.26 -4.16 2.52
N MET A 267 -22.95 -3.87 1.26
CA MET A 267 -21.57 -3.82 0.77
C MET A 267 -20.82 -2.63 1.38
N VAL A 268 -21.41 -1.44 1.41
CA VAL A 268 -20.82 -0.26 2.05
C VAL A 268 -20.57 -0.53 3.54
N SER A 269 -21.54 -1.11 4.25
CA SER A 269 -21.36 -1.50 5.66
C SER A 269 -20.21 -2.50 5.85
N LEU A 270 -20.02 -3.41 4.90
CA LEU A 270 -18.92 -4.38 4.93
C LEU A 270 -17.56 -3.70 4.66
N VAL A 271 -17.49 -2.79 3.69
CA VAL A 271 -16.31 -1.94 3.40
C VAL A 271 -15.93 -1.13 4.63
N VAL A 272 -16.87 -0.36 5.18
CA VAL A 272 -16.68 0.42 6.42
C VAL A 272 -16.18 -0.48 7.55
N SER A 273 -16.75 -1.68 7.68
CA SER A 273 -16.28 -2.64 8.68
C SER A 273 -14.82 -3.07 8.45
N CYS A 274 -14.39 -3.34 7.21
CA CYS A 274 -13.01 -3.68 6.88
C CYS A 274 -12.05 -2.52 7.16
N ILE A 275 -12.38 -1.31 6.68
CA ILE A 275 -11.60 -0.08 6.91
C ILE A 275 -11.42 0.15 8.42
N LEU A 276 -12.48 0.03 9.20
CA LEU A 276 -12.38 0.21 10.64
C LEU A 276 -11.46 -0.84 11.26
N HIS A 277 -11.54 -2.12 10.87
CA HIS A 277 -10.63 -3.14 11.44
C HIS A 277 -9.17 -2.87 11.05
N SER A 278 -8.93 -2.40 9.82
CA SER A 278 -7.62 -1.88 9.42
C SER A 278 -7.15 -0.75 10.35
N ALA A 279 -7.99 0.26 10.59
CA ALA A 279 -7.67 1.36 11.52
C ALA A 279 -7.30 0.84 12.91
N PHE A 280 -7.98 -0.20 13.39
CA PHE A 280 -7.67 -0.78 14.69
C PHE A 280 -6.31 -1.50 14.70
N CYS A 281 -5.98 -2.21 13.62
CA CYS A 281 -4.64 -2.80 13.44
C CYS A 281 -3.56 -1.71 13.45
N LYS A 282 -3.77 -0.62 12.71
CA LYS A 282 -2.83 0.52 12.64
C LYS A 282 -2.63 1.20 13.98
N ILE A 283 -3.69 1.37 14.78
CA ILE A 283 -3.59 1.84 16.18
C ILE A 283 -2.70 0.90 17.01
N ARG A 284 -2.85 -0.42 16.86
CA ARG A 284 -2.01 -1.40 17.58
C ARG A 284 -0.55 -1.34 17.16
N LEU A 285 -0.30 -1.05 15.88
CA LEU A 285 1.03 -0.80 15.33
C LEU A 285 1.58 0.61 15.64
N LYS A 286 0.82 1.45 16.35
CA LYS A 286 1.12 2.87 16.61
C LYS A 286 1.22 3.74 15.34
N ASP A 287 0.74 3.26 14.20
CA ASP A 287 0.50 4.09 13.03
C ASP A 287 -0.80 4.87 13.20
N PHE A 288 -0.73 5.92 14.02
CA PHE A 288 -1.88 6.77 14.28
C PHE A 288 -2.27 7.62 13.06
N SER A 289 -1.33 7.94 12.18
CA SER A 289 -1.59 8.64 10.92
C SER A 289 -2.49 7.82 10.00
N GLY A 290 -2.08 6.60 9.66
CA GLY A 290 -2.86 5.73 8.79
C GLY A 290 -4.19 5.33 9.43
N ALA A 291 -4.25 5.20 10.76
CA ALA A 291 -5.53 4.98 11.45
C ALA A 291 -6.49 6.17 11.32
N LEU A 292 -5.99 7.42 11.33
CA LEU A 292 -6.82 8.60 11.12
C LEU A 292 -7.37 8.67 9.69
N GLU A 293 -6.54 8.32 8.70
CA GLU A 293 -6.96 8.22 7.29
C GLU A 293 -8.10 7.21 7.14
N ASP A 294 -7.90 5.97 7.62
CA ASP A 294 -8.93 4.92 7.57
C ASP A 294 -10.21 5.36 8.29
N CYS A 295 -10.11 6.03 9.45
CA CYS A 295 -11.29 6.51 10.16
C CYS A 295 -12.02 7.64 9.43
N ASN A 296 -11.31 8.50 8.71
CA ASN A 296 -11.93 9.54 7.90
C ASN A 296 -12.65 8.92 6.69
N GLU A 297 -12.02 7.99 5.98
CA GLU A 297 -12.65 7.25 4.88
C GLU A 297 -13.92 6.51 5.36
N ALA A 298 -13.86 5.85 6.52
CA ALA A 298 -15.03 5.21 7.12
C ALA A 298 -16.17 6.20 7.44
N LEU A 299 -15.85 7.43 7.85
CA LEU A 299 -16.83 8.48 8.16
C LEU A 299 -17.37 9.18 6.91
N GLU A 300 -16.63 9.19 5.81
CA GLU A 300 -17.14 9.64 4.51
C GLU A 300 -18.22 8.68 3.98
N LEU A 301 -18.03 7.38 4.20
CA LEU A 301 -18.98 6.33 3.81
C LEU A 301 -20.16 6.18 4.79
N ASP A 302 -19.92 6.28 6.10
CA ASP A 302 -20.94 6.24 7.14
C ASP A 302 -20.68 7.34 8.20
N PRO A 303 -21.22 8.55 7.99
CA PRO A 303 -21.02 9.68 8.89
C PRO A 303 -21.56 9.47 10.31
N SER A 304 -22.40 8.46 10.52
CA SER A 304 -23.02 8.15 11.81
C SER A 304 -22.32 7.01 12.55
N ASN A 305 -21.17 6.54 12.05
CA ASN A 305 -20.53 5.36 12.60
C ASN A 305 -19.82 5.64 13.93
N TYR A 306 -20.42 5.20 15.05
CA TYR A 306 -19.84 5.41 16.37
C TYR A 306 -18.45 4.77 16.54
N LYS A 307 -18.18 3.63 15.89
CA LYS A 307 -16.87 2.95 15.97
C LYS A 307 -15.78 3.73 15.25
N ALA A 308 -16.12 4.42 14.17
CA ALA A 308 -15.20 5.29 13.46
C ALA A 308 -14.77 6.47 14.34
N TYR A 309 -15.71 7.19 14.95
CA TYR A 309 -15.41 8.24 15.92
C TYR A 309 -14.59 7.72 17.11
N TYR A 310 -14.95 6.56 17.68
CA TYR A 310 -14.20 5.97 18.78
C TYR A 310 -12.74 5.67 18.40
N ARG A 311 -12.51 5.01 17.25
CA ARG A 311 -11.16 4.67 16.77
C ARG A 311 -10.35 5.91 16.39
N ARG A 312 -10.99 6.91 15.76
CA ARG A 312 -10.34 8.20 15.45
C ARG A 312 -9.93 8.94 16.73
N GLY A 313 -10.79 8.92 17.74
CA GLY A 313 -10.50 9.42 19.08
C GLY A 313 -9.32 8.72 19.75
N GLN A 314 -9.19 7.40 19.61
CA GLN A 314 -8.02 6.64 20.07
C GLN A 314 -6.75 7.02 19.31
N ALA A 315 -6.81 7.20 17.99
CA ALA A 315 -5.67 7.61 17.19
C ALA A 315 -5.21 9.04 17.55
N TYR A 316 -6.14 9.97 17.75
CA TYR A 316 -5.81 11.32 18.24
C TYR A 316 -5.20 11.30 19.65
N HIS A 317 -5.69 10.43 20.53
CA HIS A 317 -5.08 10.23 21.85
C HIS A 317 -3.63 9.75 21.72
N GLY A 318 -3.38 8.77 20.85
CA GLY A 318 -2.03 8.29 20.54
C GLY A 318 -1.08 9.36 19.99
N LYS A 319 -1.61 10.34 19.24
CA LYS A 319 -0.86 11.53 18.78
C LYS A 319 -0.76 12.67 19.80
N LEU A 320 -1.26 12.48 21.03
CA LEU A 320 -1.33 13.50 22.09
C LEU A 320 -2.24 14.70 21.77
N TYR A 321 -3.13 14.57 20.78
CA TYR A 321 -4.15 15.58 20.45
C TYR A 321 -5.39 15.36 21.31
N HIS A 322 -5.25 15.60 22.62
CA HIS A 322 -6.26 15.25 23.62
C HIS A 322 -7.62 15.95 23.40
N GLU A 323 -7.65 17.20 22.94
CA GLU A 323 -8.91 17.92 22.68
C GLU A 323 -9.69 17.31 21.51
N ARG A 324 -9.01 17.00 20.40
CA ARG A 324 -9.60 16.33 19.24
C ARG A 324 -10.06 14.92 19.61
N SER A 325 -9.27 14.22 20.42
CA SER A 325 -9.64 12.91 20.96
C SER A 325 -10.94 12.98 21.75
N LEU A 326 -11.07 13.91 22.71
CA LEU A 326 -12.29 14.07 23.50
C LEU A 326 -13.50 14.42 22.63
N PHE A 327 -13.34 15.32 21.65
CA PHE A 327 -14.42 15.69 20.74
C PHE A 327 -15.00 14.46 20.01
N ASP A 328 -14.13 13.63 19.43
CA ASP A 328 -14.55 12.41 18.74
C ASP A 328 -15.14 11.38 19.70
N LEU A 329 -14.55 11.19 20.90
CA LEU A 329 -15.07 10.26 21.90
C LEU A 329 -16.44 10.68 22.43
N PHE A 330 -16.68 11.98 22.66
CA PHE A 330 -18.02 12.47 23.04
C PHE A 330 -19.02 12.32 21.89
N THR A 331 -18.58 12.49 20.65
CA THR A 331 -19.42 12.26 19.47
C THR A 331 -19.81 10.78 19.37
N ALA A 332 -18.86 9.86 19.57
CA ALA A 332 -19.13 8.41 19.64
C ALA A 332 -20.12 8.08 20.77
N LEU A 333 -19.95 8.68 21.95
CA LEU A 333 -20.84 8.47 23.09
C LEU A 333 -22.25 9.02 22.85
N ARG A 334 -22.39 10.14 22.14
CA ARG A 334 -23.69 10.70 21.76
C ARG A 334 -24.47 9.73 20.86
N ILE A 335 -23.79 9.01 19.98
CA ILE A 335 -24.38 8.02 19.08
C ILE A 335 -24.65 6.70 19.81
N ALA A 336 -23.72 6.26 20.68
CA ALA A 336 -23.82 5.03 21.46
C ALA A 336 -23.64 5.28 22.98
N PRO A 337 -24.68 5.77 23.69
CA PRO A 337 -24.56 6.24 25.09
C PRO A 337 -24.18 5.18 26.12
N MET A 338 -24.38 3.90 25.78
CA MET A 338 -24.13 2.76 26.67
C MET A 338 -22.76 2.12 26.46
N ASP A 339 -21.94 2.63 25.53
CA ASP A 339 -20.63 2.05 25.28
C ASP A 339 -19.65 2.33 26.44
N LYS A 340 -19.32 1.28 27.18
CA LYS A 340 -18.41 1.35 28.34
C LYS A 340 -16.97 1.69 27.90
N ALA A 341 -16.54 1.21 26.74
CA ALA A 341 -15.19 1.43 26.24
C ALA A 341 -14.94 2.92 25.95
N THR A 342 -15.90 3.59 25.32
CA THR A 342 -15.85 5.04 25.08
C THR A 342 -15.79 5.83 26.40
N LYS A 343 -16.63 5.51 27.39
CA LYS A 343 -16.61 6.18 28.70
C LYS A 343 -15.26 6.03 29.41
N SER A 344 -14.70 4.82 29.39
CA SER A 344 -13.38 4.55 29.96
C SER A 344 -12.28 5.36 29.27
N GLN A 345 -12.33 5.47 27.94
CA GLN A 345 -11.35 6.24 27.18
C GLN A 345 -11.44 7.75 27.48
N ILE A 346 -12.66 8.29 27.59
CA ILE A 346 -12.87 9.71 27.96
C ILE A 346 -12.26 9.99 29.34
N ALA A 347 -12.48 9.09 30.31
CA ALA A 347 -11.92 9.23 31.65
C ALA A 347 -10.38 9.22 31.63
N ALA A 348 -9.77 8.33 30.84
CA ALA A 348 -8.32 8.27 30.67
C ALA A 348 -7.75 9.57 30.09
N VAL A 349 -8.29 10.04 28.96
CA VAL A 349 -7.83 11.27 28.30
C VAL A 349 -8.04 12.49 29.20
N SER A 350 -9.19 12.58 29.88
CA SER A 350 -9.49 13.68 30.80
C SER A 350 -8.54 13.71 32.00
N GLY A 351 -8.19 12.54 32.54
CA GLY A 351 -7.22 12.41 33.63
C GLY A 351 -5.84 12.90 33.22
N GLU A 352 -5.36 12.53 32.02
CA GLU A 352 -4.07 13.01 31.49
C GLU A 352 -4.04 14.54 31.33
N ILE A 353 -5.12 15.13 30.80
CA ILE A 353 -5.24 16.60 30.69
C ILE A 353 -5.16 17.26 32.07
N GLN A 354 -5.84 16.72 33.08
CA GLN A 354 -5.81 17.26 34.44
C GLN A 354 -4.41 17.19 35.07
N VAL A 355 -3.71 16.07 34.88
CA VAL A 355 -2.32 15.91 35.32
C VAL A 355 -1.40 16.93 34.64
N TYR A 356 -1.54 17.10 33.32
CA TYR A 356 -0.77 18.09 32.56
C TYR A 356 -1.03 19.52 33.06
N LYS A 357 -2.31 19.90 33.22
CA LYS A 357 -2.70 21.22 33.76
C LYS A 357 -2.10 21.47 35.15
N LYS A 358 -2.16 20.48 36.05
CA LYS A 358 -1.59 20.59 37.41
C LYS A 358 -0.07 20.74 37.39
N LYS A 359 0.65 20.02 36.51
CA LYS A 359 2.10 20.17 36.35
C LYS A 359 2.47 21.57 35.85
N ARG A 360 1.75 22.07 34.83
CA ARG A 360 1.97 23.43 34.28
C ARG A 360 1.68 24.53 35.30
N LEU A 361 0.64 24.37 36.13
CA LEU A 361 0.35 25.30 37.22
C LEU A 361 1.48 25.34 38.26
N ARG A 362 2.02 24.18 38.64
CA ARG A 362 3.15 24.10 39.58
C ARG A 362 4.43 24.74 39.02
N SER A 363 4.73 24.55 37.74
CA SER A 363 5.92 25.18 37.12
C SER A 363 5.77 26.70 37.07
N LEU A 364 4.60 27.21 36.68
CA LEU A 364 4.33 28.66 36.70
C LEU A 364 4.46 29.28 38.09
N GLN A 365 3.98 28.57 39.12
CA GLN A 365 4.14 29.01 40.52
C GLN A 365 5.60 28.99 40.98
N ALA A 366 6.39 27.99 40.55
CA ALA A 366 7.82 27.92 40.85
C ALA A 366 8.59 29.07 40.17
N ASP A 367 8.26 29.39 38.91
CA ASP A 367 8.88 30.49 38.16
C ASP A 367 8.57 31.85 38.80
N GLN A 368 7.33 32.08 39.24
CA GLN A 368 6.93 33.29 39.95
C GLN A 368 7.66 33.44 41.29
N ASN A 369 7.83 32.35 42.04
CA ASN A 369 8.57 32.36 43.31
C ASN A 369 10.08 32.58 43.10
N ALA A 370 10.67 32.07 42.02
CA ALA A 370 12.06 32.33 41.67
C ALA A 370 12.31 33.80 41.31
N GLN A 371 11.37 34.42 40.58
CA GLN A 371 11.44 35.85 40.22
C GLN A 371 11.28 36.78 41.43
N SER A 372 10.41 36.45 42.40
CA SER A 372 10.25 37.24 43.62
C SER A 372 11.42 37.10 44.60
N CYS A 373 12.06 35.93 44.67
CA CYS A 373 13.32 35.74 45.42
C CYS A 373 14.52 36.45 44.77
N GLY A 374 14.55 36.62 43.44
CA GLY A 374 15.59 37.39 42.74
C GLY A 374 15.47 38.91 42.90
N ALA A 375 14.25 39.44 43.01
CA ALA A 375 14.01 40.88 43.21
C ALA A 375 14.30 41.35 44.65
N SER A 376 14.13 40.46 45.64
CA SER A 376 14.39 40.75 47.05
C SER A 376 15.88 40.77 47.39
N THR A 377 16.71 39.98 46.71
CA THR A 377 18.18 40.03 46.86
C THR A 377 18.82 41.25 46.19
N SER A 378 18.23 41.80 45.11
CA SER A 378 18.69 43.06 44.51
C SER A 378 18.33 44.31 45.33
N GLY A 379 17.24 44.29 46.09
CA GLY A 379 16.84 45.41 46.96
C GLY A 379 17.71 45.55 48.21
N LEU A 380 18.16 44.44 48.80
CA LEU A 380 19.00 44.43 50.01
C LEU A 380 20.43 44.93 49.78
N GLN A 381 20.92 44.99 48.53
CA GLN A 381 22.23 45.56 48.21
C GLN A 381 22.23 47.08 48.00
N GLN A 382 21.05 47.74 47.93
CA GLN A 382 20.95 49.20 47.79
C GLN A 382 20.76 49.96 49.11
N GLU A 383 20.40 49.29 50.21
CA GLU A 383 20.27 49.91 51.54
C GLU A 383 21.56 49.88 52.39
N GLN A 384 22.69 49.40 51.85
CA GLN A 384 23.99 49.38 52.53
C GLN A 384 25.06 50.32 51.92
N ARG A 385 24.67 51.39 51.22
CA ARG A 385 25.63 52.42 50.73
C ARG A 385 25.37 53.80 51.27
#